data_AF-A0A401QQR8-F1
#
_entry.id   AF-A0A401QQR8-F1
#
_cell.length_a   1.000
_cell.length_b   1.000
_cell.length_c   1.000
_cell.angle_alpha   90.00
_cell.angle_beta   90.00
_cell.angle_gamma   90.00
#
_symmetry.space_group_name_H-M   'P 1'
#
loop_
_entity.id
_entity.type
_entity.pdbx_description
1 polymer ?
#
loop_
_entity_poly.entity_id
_entity_poly.type
_entity_poly.pdbx_seq_one_letter_code
_entity_poly.pdbx_strand_id
1 'polypeptide(L)' 'MTREGVLRECYAYRGERHDMEIWSVLAPEWRAHRPSS' A
#
# COMPACT_ATOMS: atom_id res chain seq x y z
N MET A 1 -4.63 3.25 8.56
CA MET A 1 -3.81 2.67 7.47
C MET A 1 -2.42 2.41 8.01
N THR A 2 -1.88 1.22 7.74
CA THR A 2 -0.65 0.68 8.34
C THR A 2 0.23 0.12 7.23
N ARG A 3 1.55 0.38 7.30
CA ARG A 3 2.53 -0.23 6.39
C ARG A 3 2.93 -1.60 6.92
N GLU A 4 2.57 -2.65 6.21
CA GLU A 4 2.79 -4.04 6.62
C GLU A 4 4.19 -4.53 6.22
N GLY A 5 4.78 -3.95 5.18
CA GLY A 5 6.12 -4.32 4.77
C GLY A 5 6.55 -3.72 3.45
N VAL A 6 7.78 -4.08 3.07
CA VAL A 6 8.39 -3.72 1.80
C VAL A 6 8.92 -5.00 1.15
N LEU A 7 8.43 -5.31 -0.04
CA LEU A 7 9.01 -6.35 -0.89
C LEU A 7 10.13 -5.73 -1.70
N ARG A 8 11.37 -6.09 -1.38
CA ARG A 8 12.54 -5.51 -2.02
C ARG A 8 12.74 -6.05 -3.42
N GLU A 9 13.04 -5.14 -4.34
CA GLU A 9 13.35 -5.43 -5.74
C GLU A 9 12.29 -6.32 -6.42
N CYS A 10 11.00 -6.24 -6.09
CA CYS A 10 10.06 -7.29 -6.51
C CYS A 10 9.59 -7.18 -7.97
N TYR A 11 9.83 -6.06 -8.66
CA TYR A 11 9.50 -5.92 -10.09
C TYR A 11 10.55 -5.09 -10.84
N ALA A 12 10.70 -5.38 -12.14
CA ALA A 12 11.56 -4.61 -13.04
C ALA A 12 10.74 -3.52 -13.75
N TYR A 13 11.21 -2.28 -13.69
CA TYR A 13 10.64 -1.16 -14.43
C TYR A 13 11.78 -0.27 -14.95
N ARG A 14 11.80 -0.04 -16.27
CA ARG A 14 12.84 0.74 -16.97
C ARG A 14 14.27 0.26 -16.71
N GLY A 15 14.47 -1.06 -16.65
CA GLY A 15 15.79 -1.67 -16.47
C GLY A 15 16.29 -1.70 -15.03
N GLU A 16 15.52 -1.16 -14.08
CA GLU A 16 15.85 -1.16 -12.66
C GLU A 16 14.84 -2.03 -11.88
N ARG A 17 15.29 -2.65 -10.80
CA ARG A 17 14.39 -3.35 -9.87
C ARG A 17 13.92 -2.38 -8.80
N HIS A 18 12.61 -2.40 -8.55
CA HIS A 18 11.96 -1.48 -7.62
C HIS A 18 11.38 -2.25 -6.44
N ASP A 19 11.38 -1.57 -5.30
CA ASP A 19 10.70 -2.03 -4.10
C ASP A 19 9.19 -1.76 -4.20
N MET A 20 8.39 -2.61 -3.57
CA MET A 20 6.95 -2.40 -3.42
C MET A 20 6.58 -2.35 -1.94
N GLU A 21 5.92 -1.27 -1.54
CA GLU A 21 5.33 -1.18 -0.21
C GLU A 21 3.95 -1.84 -0.19
N ILE A 22 3.69 -2.63 0.85
CA ILE A 22 2.38 -3.21 1.11
C ILE A 22 1.75 -2.45 2.26
N TRP A 23 0.55 -1.94 2.01
CA TRP A 23 -0.22 -1.17 2.98
C TRP A 23 -1.61 -1.76 3.16
N SER A 24 -2.08 -1.73 4.40
CA SER A 24 -3.41 -2.19 4.77
C SER A 24 -4.20 -1.08 5.45
N VAL A 25 -5.50 -1.06 5.23
CA VAL A 25 -6.44 -0.22 5.98
C VAL A 25 -7.59 -1.09 6.43
N LEU A 26 -7.97 -0.99 7.70
CA LEU A 26 -9.08 -1.77 8.20
C LEU A 26 -10.40 -1.18 7.69
N ALA A 27 -11.39 -2.04 7.43
CA ALA A 27 -12.73 -1.62 7.02
C ALA A 27 -13.37 -0.52 7.90
N PRO A 28 -13.30 -0.55 9.25
CA PRO A 28 -13.77 0.57 10.07
C PRO A 28 -13.01 1.87 9.80
N GLU A 29 -11.69 1.84 9.65
CA GLU A 29 -10.87 3.03 9.38
C GLU A 29 -11.24 3.65 8.02
N TRP A 30 -11.36 2.82 6.99
CA TRP A 30 -11.77 3.27 5.66
C TRP A 30 -13.15 3.94 5.67
N ARG A 31 -14.13 3.32 6.35
CA ARG A 31 -15.49 3.86 6.45
C ARG A 31 -15.55 5.18 7.21
N ALA A 32 -14.75 5.33 8.26
CA ALA A 32 -14.69 6.57 9.03
C ALA A 32 -14.18 7.77 8.22
N HIS A 33 -13.37 7.52 7.17
CA HIS A 33 -12.79 8.57 6.33
C HIS A 33 -13.56 8.80 5.03
N ARG A 34 -14.62 8.03 4.77
CA ARG A 34 -15.45 8.23 3.60
C ARG A 34 -16.45 9.34 3.89
N PRO A 35 -16.50 10.43 3.09
CA PRO A 35 -17.49 11.46 3.30
C PRO A 35 -18.90 10.85 3.23
N SER A 36 -19.76 11.21 4.18
CA SER A 36 -21.17 10.91 4.10
C SER A 36 -21.74 11.67 2.91
N SER A 37 -22.20 10.92 1.91
CA SER A 37 -22.85 11.48 0.73
C SER A 37 -24.25 12.00 1.02
#